data_AF-A0A6H9V773-F1
#
_entry.id   AF-A0A6H9V773-F1
#
_cell.length_a   1.000
_cell.length_b   1.000
_cell.length_c   1.000
_cell.angle_alpha   90.00
_cell.angle_beta   90.00
_cell.angle_gamma   90.00
#
_symmetry.space_group_name_H-M   'P 1'
#
loop_
_entity.id
_entity.type
_entity.pdbx_description
1 polymer ?
#
loop_
_entity_poly.entity_id
_entity_poly.type
_entity_poly.pdbx_seq_one_letter_code
_entity_poly.pdbx_strand_id
1 'polypeptide(L)'
;MTTPVCTSASNAATWATPTRAYPAAYPSFSSYVRARRPVLLRTARSLTANQSDAEDLLQTALTKTYVAWERIEDHRALDGYVRRALLNTRTSQWRKRKVDEFACDEIPEPEPRPGGDDPAERQALHDAMWRAIMRLPDRQRAMVVLRYYEDLSEVQTAAVLGVSVGTVKSAVSRALGKLREDPELDLVR
;
A
#
# COMPACT_ATOMS: atom_id res chain seq x y z
N MET A 1 46.19 38.55 -9.46
CA MET A 1 45.11 37.70 -10.01
C MET A 1 45.11 36.37 -9.28
N THR A 2 44.42 36.27 -8.13
CA THR A 2 44.05 34.98 -7.52
C THR A 2 42.88 35.21 -6.56
N THR A 3 41.71 34.71 -6.91
CA THR A 3 40.53 34.63 -6.03
C THR A 3 40.51 33.25 -5.36
N PRO A 4 40.25 33.11 -4.05
CA PRO A 4 39.79 31.86 -3.50
C PRO A 4 38.26 31.83 -3.56
N VAL A 5 37.71 30.86 -4.28
CA VAL A 5 36.29 30.53 -4.28
C VAL A 5 36.02 29.65 -3.05
N CYS A 6 35.27 30.18 -2.08
CA CYS A 6 34.62 29.37 -1.06
C CYS A 6 33.44 28.61 -1.69
N THR A 7 33.62 27.33 -1.97
CA THR A 7 32.51 26.42 -2.28
C THR A 7 31.80 26.05 -0.98
N SER A 8 30.50 26.36 -0.91
CA SER A 8 29.67 26.17 0.27
C SER A 8 29.44 24.69 0.60
N ALA A 9 29.41 24.41 1.90
CA ALA A 9 29.00 23.13 2.46
C ALA A 9 27.53 22.84 2.09
N SER A 10 27.30 21.70 1.45
CA SER A 10 25.97 21.16 1.21
C SER A 10 25.36 20.71 2.54
N ASN A 11 24.36 21.44 3.02
CA ASN A 11 23.44 20.95 4.05
C ASN A 11 22.59 19.85 3.41
N ALA A 12 22.96 18.59 3.64
CA ALA A 12 22.06 17.46 3.44
C ALA A 12 20.90 17.61 4.43
N ALA A 13 19.79 18.17 3.96
CA ALA A 13 18.53 18.16 4.67
C ALA A 13 18.07 16.70 4.82
N THR A 14 18.37 16.11 5.97
CA THR A 14 17.83 14.84 6.41
C THR A 14 16.32 15.02 6.55
N TRP A 15 15.55 14.54 5.58
CA TRP A 15 14.10 14.41 5.70
C TRP A 15 13.84 13.33 6.76
N ALA A 16 13.73 13.75 8.02
CA ALA A 16 13.22 12.89 9.06
C ALA A 16 11.73 12.69 8.80
N THR A 17 11.36 11.54 8.22
CA THR A 17 9.97 11.13 8.09
C THR A 17 9.35 11.08 9.49
N PRO A 18 8.18 11.70 9.71
CA PRO A 18 7.49 11.56 10.98
C PRO A 18 7.14 10.08 11.15
N THR A 19 7.85 9.40 12.04
CA THR A 19 7.53 8.03 12.44
C THR A 19 6.22 8.13 13.21
N ARG A 20 5.12 7.86 12.52
CA ARG A 20 3.79 7.79 13.13
C ARG A 20 3.88 6.83 14.32
N ALA A 21 3.70 7.35 15.53
CA ALA A 21 3.85 6.58 16.76
C ALA A 21 2.87 5.39 16.73
N TYR A 22 3.42 4.18 16.65
CA TYR A 22 2.65 2.96 16.80
C TYR A 22 2.40 2.72 18.30
N PRO A 23 1.17 2.34 18.72
CA PRO A 23 0.91 2.00 20.10
C PRO A 23 1.85 0.86 20.53
N ALA A 24 2.48 1.02 21.69
CA ALA A 24 3.67 0.27 22.09
C ALA A 24 3.46 -1.25 22.32
N ALA A 25 2.21 -1.73 22.41
CA ALA A 25 1.83 -3.14 22.34
C ALA A 25 0.30 -3.24 22.19
N TYR A 26 -0.19 -4.27 21.50
CA TYR A 26 -1.62 -4.59 21.44
C TYR A 26 -1.92 -5.64 22.51
N PRO A 27 -2.76 -5.37 23.53
CA PRO A 27 -3.01 -6.31 24.63
C PRO A 27 -3.77 -7.58 24.21
N SER A 28 -4.36 -7.61 23.01
CA SER A 28 -5.05 -8.76 22.45
C SER A 28 -5.17 -8.67 20.93
N PHE A 29 -5.42 -9.81 20.26
CA PHE A 29 -5.70 -9.83 18.82
C PHE A 29 -6.87 -8.92 18.44
N SER A 30 -7.95 -8.92 19.22
CA SER A 30 -9.13 -8.09 18.96
C SER A 30 -8.80 -6.60 19.03
N SER A 31 -7.96 -6.18 19.99
CA SER A 31 -7.51 -4.79 20.11
C SER A 31 -6.66 -4.35 18.91
N TYR A 32 -5.80 -5.24 18.40
CA TYR A 32 -5.01 -5.01 17.19
C TYR A 32 -5.90 -4.85 15.97
N VAL A 33 -6.80 -5.81 15.73
CA VAL A 33 -7.69 -5.78 14.58
C VAL A 33 -8.54 -4.52 14.59
N ARG A 34 -9.11 -4.13 15.74
CA ARG A 34 -9.92 -2.91 15.84
C ARG A 34 -9.13 -1.66 15.46
N ALA A 35 -7.87 -1.56 15.87
CA ALA A 35 -7.02 -0.42 15.57
C ALA A 35 -6.54 -0.38 14.11
N ARG A 36 -6.27 -1.56 13.51
CA ARG A 36 -5.52 -1.65 12.24
C ARG A 36 -6.36 -2.06 11.04
N ARG A 37 -7.57 -2.60 11.25
CA ARG A 37 -8.49 -3.03 10.19
C ARG A 37 -8.71 -1.96 9.09
N PRO A 38 -8.91 -0.66 9.38
CA PRO A 38 -9.11 0.33 8.32
C PRO A 38 -7.91 0.47 7.38
N VAL A 39 -6.68 0.44 7.93
CA VAL A 39 -5.45 0.51 7.13
C VAL A 39 -5.29 -0.78 6.34
N LEU A 40 -5.39 -1.94 7.01
CA LEU A 40 -5.21 -3.24 6.37
C LEU A 40 -6.25 -3.52 5.28
N LEU A 41 -7.48 -3.03 5.43
CA LEU A 41 -8.52 -3.16 4.41
C LEU A 41 -8.23 -2.27 3.20
N ARG A 42 -7.69 -1.06 3.39
CA ARG A 42 -7.20 -0.24 2.27
C ARG A 42 -6.07 -0.94 1.53
N THR A 43 -5.14 -1.56 2.26
CA THR A 43 -4.09 -2.40 1.67
C THR A 43 -4.69 -3.54 0.87
N ALA A 44 -5.62 -4.30 1.44
CA ALA A 44 -6.22 -5.45 0.78
C ALA A 44 -6.96 -5.03 -0.50
N ARG A 45 -7.70 -3.92 -0.45
CA ARG A 45 -8.36 -3.32 -1.63
C ARG A 45 -7.37 -2.98 -2.73
N SER A 46 -6.14 -2.56 -2.41
CA SER A 46 -5.11 -2.24 -3.42
C SER A 46 -4.56 -3.46 -4.15
N LEU A 47 -4.75 -4.62 -3.54
CA LEU A 47 -4.23 -5.88 -4.01
C LEU A 47 -5.28 -6.67 -4.80
N THR A 48 -6.57 -6.32 -4.69
CA THR A 48 -7.70 -7.05 -5.28
C THR A 48 -8.51 -6.16 -6.22
N ALA A 49 -9.28 -6.78 -7.12
CA ALA A 49 -10.04 -6.05 -8.14
C ALA A 49 -11.43 -5.60 -7.65
N ASN A 50 -12.05 -6.34 -6.73
CA ASN A 50 -13.35 -6.01 -6.14
C ASN A 50 -13.27 -5.94 -4.61
N GLN A 51 -14.31 -5.36 -3.99
CA GLN A 51 -14.38 -5.17 -2.55
C GLN A 51 -14.47 -6.49 -1.76
N SER A 52 -15.28 -7.44 -2.23
CA SER A 52 -15.47 -8.72 -1.55
C SER A 52 -14.17 -9.52 -1.45
N ASP A 53 -13.40 -9.57 -2.54
CA ASP A 53 -12.07 -10.18 -2.57
C ASP A 53 -11.10 -9.52 -1.58
N ALA A 54 -11.22 -8.20 -1.38
CA ALA A 54 -10.39 -7.47 -0.42
C ALA A 54 -10.70 -7.90 1.02
N GLU A 55 -12.00 -8.01 1.33
CA GLU A 55 -12.48 -8.42 2.65
C GLU A 55 -12.10 -9.88 2.94
N ASP A 56 -12.24 -10.77 1.97
CA ASP A 56 -11.82 -12.18 2.06
C ASP A 56 -10.31 -12.34 2.21
N LEU A 57 -9.53 -11.55 1.46
CA LEU A 57 -8.08 -11.52 1.56
C LEU A 57 -7.64 -11.08 2.96
N LEU A 58 -8.25 -10.01 3.47
CA LEU A 58 -7.98 -9.51 4.81
C LEU A 58 -8.36 -10.53 5.87
N GLN A 59 -9.55 -11.10 5.78
CA GLN A 59 -10.04 -12.10 6.71
C GLN A 59 -9.12 -13.31 6.75
N THR A 60 -8.71 -13.83 5.59
CA THR A 60 -7.76 -14.96 5.51
C THR A 60 -6.41 -14.63 6.15
N ALA A 61 -5.88 -13.43 5.92
CA ALA A 61 -4.61 -13.00 6.50
C ALA A 61 -4.71 -12.84 8.03
N LEU A 62 -5.82 -12.28 8.52
CA LEU A 62 -6.10 -12.14 9.94
C LEU A 62 -6.29 -13.49 10.62
N THR A 63 -6.97 -14.46 10.00
CA THR A 63 -7.09 -15.83 10.52
C THR A 63 -5.73 -16.50 10.69
N LYS A 64 -4.84 -16.40 9.69
CA LYS A 64 -3.48 -16.92 9.79
C LYS A 64 -2.67 -16.22 10.88
N THR A 65 -2.90 -14.93 11.06
CA THR A 65 -2.27 -14.15 12.13
C THR A 65 -2.77 -14.60 13.49
N TYR A 66 -4.08 -14.81 13.63
CA TYR A 66 -4.69 -15.27 14.88
C TYR A 66 -4.11 -16.61 15.33
N VAL A 67 -3.97 -17.57 14.41
CA VAL A 67 -3.36 -18.88 14.70
C VAL A 67 -1.90 -18.74 15.16
N ALA A 68 -1.18 -17.75 14.65
CA ALA A 68 0.20 -17.48 15.02
C ALA A 68 0.34 -16.52 16.23
N TRP A 69 -0.76 -15.96 16.75
CA TRP A 69 -0.75 -14.83 17.67
C TRP A 69 0.10 -15.09 18.92
N GLU A 70 -0.14 -16.20 19.59
CA GLU A 70 0.60 -16.61 20.80
C GLU A 70 2.09 -16.90 20.55
N ARG A 71 2.48 -17.14 19.30
CA ARG A 71 3.87 -17.42 18.91
C ARG A 71 4.65 -16.16 18.52
N ILE A 72 3.97 -15.02 18.38
CA ILE A 72 4.61 -13.76 18.00
C ILE A 72 5.04 -13.04 19.28
N GLU A 73 6.31 -13.24 19.65
CA GLU A 73 6.90 -12.66 20.87
C GLU A 73 7.03 -11.12 20.74
N ASP A 74 7.42 -10.62 19.56
CA ASP A 74 7.54 -9.19 19.30
C ASP A 74 6.29 -8.60 18.64
N HIS A 75 5.45 -7.95 19.46
CA HIS A 75 4.23 -7.28 19.00
C HIS A 75 4.52 -6.04 18.14
N ARG A 76 5.74 -5.50 18.13
CA ARG A 76 6.15 -4.41 17.22
C ARG A 76 6.35 -4.92 15.79
N ALA A 77 6.67 -6.20 15.62
CA ALA A 77 6.78 -6.85 14.32
C ALA A 77 5.43 -7.29 13.74
N LEU A 78 4.36 -7.23 14.53
CA LEU A 78 3.06 -7.81 14.20
C LEU A 78 2.42 -7.15 12.96
N ASP A 79 2.56 -5.83 12.81
CA ASP A 79 2.15 -5.13 11.59
C ASP A 79 2.90 -5.61 10.34
N GLY A 80 4.18 -5.98 10.46
CA GLY A 80 4.97 -6.55 9.37
C GLY A 80 4.53 -7.98 9.04
N TYR A 81 4.21 -8.78 10.07
CA TYR A 81 3.72 -10.14 9.91
C TYR A 81 2.39 -10.18 9.16
N VAL A 82 1.40 -9.37 9.56
CA VAL A 82 0.08 -9.34 8.91
C VAL A 82 0.18 -8.87 7.46
N ARG A 83 1.00 -7.86 7.19
CA ARG A 83 1.28 -7.41 5.82
C ARG A 83 1.88 -8.51 4.95
N ARG A 84 2.84 -9.25 5.49
CA ARG A 84 3.42 -10.42 4.79
C ARG A 84 2.36 -11.50 4.57
N ALA A 85 1.49 -11.75 5.54
CA ALA A 85 0.40 -12.70 5.41
C ALA A 85 -0.62 -12.29 4.32
N LEU A 86 -0.97 -11.00 4.24
CA LEU A 86 -1.80 -10.43 3.18
C LEU A 86 -1.19 -10.69 1.79
N LEU A 87 0.06 -10.29 1.58
CA LEU A 87 0.72 -10.44 0.29
C LEU A 87 0.94 -11.89 -0.13
N ASN A 88 1.36 -12.75 0.81
CA ASN A 88 1.53 -14.17 0.54
C ASN A 88 0.20 -14.83 0.18
N THR A 89 -0.87 -14.46 0.89
CA THR A 89 -2.22 -14.96 0.61
C THR A 89 -2.69 -14.50 -0.75
N ARG A 90 -2.52 -13.22 -1.10
CA ARG A 90 -2.88 -12.71 -2.42
C ARG A 90 -2.10 -13.40 -3.53
N THR A 91 -0.79 -13.54 -3.37
CA THR A 91 0.09 -14.19 -4.36
C THR A 91 -0.30 -15.66 -4.56
N SER A 92 -0.64 -16.36 -3.47
CA SER A 92 -1.13 -17.75 -3.52
C SER A 92 -2.49 -17.85 -4.22
N GLN A 93 -3.45 -16.98 -3.88
CA GLN A 93 -4.75 -16.94 -4.54
C GLN A 93 -4.64 -16.58 -6.03
N TRP A 94 -3.77 -15.62 -6.38
CA TRP A 94 -3.50 -15.27 -7.79
C TRP A 94 -2.93 -16.45 -8.57
N ARG A 95 -1.97 -17.18 -8.00
CA ARG A 95 -1.42 -18.39 -8.64
C ARG A 95 -2.46 -19.48 -8.86
N LYS A 96 -3.44 -19.62 -7.94
CA LYS A 96 -4.54 -20.58 -8.07
C LYS A 96 -5.61 -20.13 -9.07
N ARG A 97 -6.04 -18.86 -9.03
CA ARG A 97 -7.01 -18.28 -9.99
C ARG A 97 -6.46 -18.18 -11.42
N LYS A 98 -5.13 -18.15 -11.60
CA LYS A 98 -4.53 -18.26 -12.94
C LYS A 98 -4.68 -19.65 -13.57
N VAL A 99 -5.08 -20.65 -12.77
CA VAL A 99 -5.34 -22.03 -13.22
C VAL A 99 -6.83 -22.26 -13.44
N ASP A 100 -7.72 -21.55 -12.73
CA ASP A 100 -9.17 -21.69 -12.85
C ASP A 100 -9.90 -20.33 -12.84
N GLU A 101 -10.70 -20.12 -13.89
CA GLU A 101 -11.84 -19.18 -14.04
C GLU A 101 -11.62 -17.78 -14.66
N PHE A 102 -12.38 -17.55 -15.75
CA PHE A 102 -12.75 -16.26 -16.32
C PHE A 102 -14.15 -15.88 -15.82
N ALA A 103 -14.33 -14.66 -15.31
CA ALA A 103 -15.64 -14.11 -14.98
C ALA A 103 -15.80 -12.72 -15.63
N CYS A 104 -16.87 -12.55 -16.41
CA CYS A 104 -17.41 -11.31 -16.99
C CYS A 104 -18.86 -11.16 -16.46
N ASP A 105 -19.57 -10.02 -16.48
CA ASP A 105 -19.28 -8.58 -16.45
C ASP A 105 -20.63 -7.94 -16.06
N GLU A 106 -20.76 -7.34 -14.87
CA GLU A 106 -21.66 -6.21 -14.58
C GLU A 106 -21.50 -5.74 -13.12
N ILE A 107 -21.33 -4.42 -12.93
CA ILE A 107 -21.19 -3.75 -11.63
C ILE A 107 -22.25 -2.63 -11.55
N PRO A 108 -23.05 -2.49 -10.47
CA PRO A 108 -24.04 -1.42 -10.35
C PRO A 108 -23.42 -0.04 -10.05
N GLU A 109 -24.04 1.03 -10.55
CA GLU A 109 -23.65 2.43 -10.29
C GLU A 109 -23.93 2.86 -8.84
N PRO A 110 -23.00 3.58 -8.17
CA PRO A 110 -23.23 4.13 -6.83
C PRO A 110 -23.93 5.51 -6.85
N GLU A 111 -24.90 5.70 -5.96
CA GLU A 111 -25.65 6.96 -5.79
C GLU A 111 -24.83 8.11 -5.14
N PRO A 112 -25.12 9.39 -5.46
CA PRO A 112 -24.42 10.54 -4.91
C PRO A 112 -24.99 11.04 -3.56
N ARG A 113 -24.10 11.45 -2.64
CA ARG A 113 -24.45 12.18 -1.39
C ARG A 113 -23.78 13.57 -1.35
N PRO A 114 -24.44 14.62 -0.79
CA PRO A 114 -23.96 15.99 -0.92
C PRO A 114 -23.09 16.48 0.27
N GLY A 115 -21.95 17.12 -0.08
CA GLY A 115 -21.54 18.50 0.25
C GLY A 115 -21.13 18.93 1.67
N GLY A 116 -19.86 19.33 1.83
CA GLY A 116 -19.38 20.25 2.89
C GLY A 116 -17.84 20.27 3.08
N ASP A 117 -17.13 21.29 2.56
CA ASP A 117 -15.65 21.40 2.41
C ASP A 117 -15.03 20.20 1.70
N ASP A 118 -15.18 20.18 0.39
CA ASP A 118 -15.74 19.00 -0.25
C ASP A 118 -14.94 17.70 0.02
N PRO A 119 -15.40 16.86 0.96
CA PRO A 119 -14.85 15.54 1.17
C PRO A 119 -15.00 14.74 -0.11
N ALA A 120 -15.97 15.10 -0.98
CA ALA A 120 -16.13 14.52 -2.30
C ALA A 120 -15.01 14.91 -3.26
N GLU A 121 -14.39 16.10 -3.19
CA GLU A 121 -13.20 16.43 -3.99
C GLU A 121 -11.98 15.63 -3.53
N ARG A 122 -11.75 15.50 -2.21
CA ARG A 122 -10.68 14.64 -1.68
C ARG A 122 -10.93 13.16 -1.99
N GLN A 123 -12.19 12.73 -1.94
CA GLN A 123 -12.59 11.37 -2.28
C GLN A 123 -12.45 11.14 -3.79
N ALA A 124 -12.83 12.08 -4.63
CA ALA A 124 -12.67 12.02 -6.08
C ALA A 124 -11.19 11.96 -6.48
N LEU A 125 -10.33 12.78 -5.85
CA LEU A 125 -8.89 12.71 -6.05
C LEU A 125 -8.32 11.37 -5.57
N HIS A 126 -8.78 10.88 -4.42
CA HIS A 126 -8.38 9.57 -3.91
C HIS A 126 -8.80 8.45 -4.87
N ASP A 127 -10.00 8.53 -5.45
CA ASP A 127 -10.55 7.52 -6.36
C ASP A 127 -9.92 7.59 -7.75
N ALA A 128 -9.59 8.79 -8.25
CA ALA A 128 -8.80 8.97 -9.47
C ALA A 128 -7.37 8.45 -9.30
N MET A 129 -6.71 8.78 -8.18
CA MET A 129 -5.40 8.22 -7.81
C MET A 129 -5.46 6.70 -7.74
N TRP A 130 -6.52 6.17 -7.15
CA TRP A 130 -6.70 4.73 -7.01
C TRP A 130 -6.85 4.03 -8.36
N ARG A 131 -7.70 4.56 -9.25
CA ARG A 131 -7.88 4.03 -10.60
C ARG A 131 -6.56 4.07 -11.39
N ALA A 132 -5.83 5.17 -11.34
CA ALA A 132 -4.51 5.29 -11.96
C ALA A 132 -3.52 4.22 -11.44
N ILE A 133 -3.48 3.98 -10.12
CA ILE A 133 -2.66 2.93 -9.51
C ILE A 133 -3.05 1.53 -10.00
N MET A 134 -4.34 1.25 -10.14
CA MET A 134 -4.83 -0.05 -10.61
C MET A 134 -4.42 -0.36 -12.06
N ARG A 135 -4.22 0.67 -12.90
CA ARG A 135 -3.72 0.52 -14.28
C ARG A 135 -2.23 0.22 -14.38
N LEU A 136 -1.47 0.35 -13.29
CA LEU A 136 -0.06 -0.02 -13.27
C LEU A 136 0.11 -1.55 -13.41
N PRO A 137 1.21 -2.02 -14.05
CA PRO A 137 1.58 -3.43 -14.01
C PRO A 137 1.69 -3.95 -12.57
N ASP A 138 1.22 -5.17 -12.32
CA ASP A 138 1.06 -5.74 -10.97
C ASP A 138 2.27 -5.57 -10.04
N ARG A 139 3.49 -5.81 -10.55
CA ARG A 139 4.72 -5.65 -9.76
C ARG A 139 5.01 -4.19 -9.39
N GLN A 140 4.72 -3.26 -10.30
CA GLN A 140 4.87 -1.82 -10.04
C GLN A 140 3.82 -1.34 -9.04
N ARG A 141 2.56 -1.76 -9.21
CA ARG A 141 1.47 -1.47 -8.29
C ARG A 141 1.79 -1.91 -6.86
N ALA A 142 2.20 -3.17 -6.68
CA ALA A 142 2.55 -3.70 -5.37
C ALA A 142 3.69 -2.91 -4.69
N MET A 143 4.69 -2.48 -5.46
CA MET A 143 5.81 -1.68 -4.92
C MET A 143 5.39 -0.27 -4.51
N VAL A 144 4.54 0.39 -5.30
CA VAL A 144 4.01 1.73 -4.98
C VAL A 144 3.13 1.68 -3.74
N VAL A 145 2.20 0.71 -3.66
CA VAL A 145 1.35 0.50 -2.48
C VAL A 145 2.21 0.30 -1.23
N LEU A 146 3.20 -0.59 -1.29
CA LEU A 146 4.06 -0.86 -0.14
C LEU A 146 4.88 0.36 0.28
N ARG A 147 5.36 1.16 -0.67
CA ARG A 147 6.15 2.36 -0.39
C ARG A 147 5.33 3.51 0.19
N TYR A 148 4.13 3.75 -0.35
CA TYR A 148 3.40 4.99 -0.10
C TYR A 148 2.11 4.82 0.70
N TYR A 149 1.45 3.66 0.63
CA TYR A 149 0.25 3.38 1.44
C TYR A 149 0.60 2.66 2.75
N GLU A 150 1.68 1.86 2.74
CA GLU A 150 2.14 1.11 3.92
C GLU A 150 3.39 1.71 4.60
N ASP A 151 3.87 2.86 4.11
CA ASP A 151 5.05 3.58 4.60
C ASP A 151 6.32 2.72 4.74
N LEU A 152 6.50 1.70 3.88
CA LEU A 152 7.70 0.87 3.92
C LEU A 152 8.89 1.57 3.26
N SER A 153 10.08 1.33 3.81
CA SER A 153 11.33 1.68 3.14
C SER A 153 11.56 0.78 1.92
N GLU A 154 12.40 1.22 0.99
CA GLU A 154 12.75 0.43 -0.21
C GLU A 154 13.39 -0.92 0.16
N VAL A 155 14.14 -0.95 1.25
CA VAL A 155 14.75 -2.17 1.81
C VAL A 155 13.67 -3.13 2.33
N GLN A 156 12.69 -2.61 3.07
CA GLN A 156 11.58 -3.42 3.57
C GLN A 156 10.69 -3.93 2.44
N THR A 157 10.37 -3.09 1.45
CA THR A 157 9.62 -3.50 0.25
C THR A 157 10.36 -4.60 -0.52
N ALA A 158 11.68 -4.46 -0.70
CA ALA A 158 12.52 -5.46 -1.37
C ALA A 158 12.50 -6.80 -0.64
N ALA A 159 12.67 -6.78 0.69
CA ALA A 159 12.61 -7.98 1.53
C ALA A 159 11.24 -8.67 1.48
N VAL A 160 10.16 -7.88 1.48
CA VAL A 160 8.79 -8.38 1.40
C VAL A 160 8.48 -9.04 0.06
N LEU A 161 8.95 -8.45 -1.05
CA LEU A 161 8.70 -8.93 -2.40
C LEU A 161 9.73 -9.94 -2.92
N GLY A 162 10.82 -10.19 -2.17
CA GLY A 162 11.90 -11.10 -2.58
C GLY A 162 12.67 -10.59 -3.80
N VAL A 163 12.89 -9.28 -3.90
CA VAL A 163 13.63 -8.64 -5.01
C VAL A 163 14.77 -7.77 -4.48
N SER A 164 15.65 -7.29 -5.35
CA SER A 164 16.69 -6.32 -4.95
C SER A 164 16.12 -4.93 -4.69
N VAL A 165 16.78 -4.14 -3.84
CA VAL A 165 16.42 -2.74 -3.58
C VAL A 165 16.47 -1.90 -4.87
N GLY A 166 17.42 -2.18 -5.77
CA GLY A 166 17.51 -1.53 -7.08
C GLY A 166 16.29 -1.81 -7.97
N THR A 167 15.74 -3.03 -7.92
CA THR A 167 14.48 -3.35 -8.61
C THR A 167 13.33 -2.51 -8.06
N VAL A 168 13.23 -2.34 -6.73
CA VAL A 168 12.20 -1.49 -6.12
C VAL A 168 12.35 -0.04 -6.58
N LYS A 169 13.54 0.55 -6.45
CA LYS A 169 13.82 1.94 -6.88
C LYS A 169 13.43 2.18 -8.33
N SER A 170 13.90 1.33 -9.24
CA SER A 170 13.66 1.51 -10.66
C SER A 170 12.20 1.26 -11.07
N ALA A 171 11.52 0.32 -10.42
CA ALA A 171 10.10 0.06 -10.68
C ALA A 171 9.21 1.17 -10.14
N VAL A 172 9.48 1.67 -8.93
CA VAL A 172 8.76 2.80 -8.32
C VAL A 172 8.96 4.06 -9.14
N SER A 173 10.18 4.36 -9.56
CA SER A 173 10.45 5.52 -10.43
C SER A 173 9.64 5.46 -11.74
N ARG A 174 9.59 4.30 -12.39
CA ARG A 174 8.79 4.12 -13.62
C ARG A 174 7.28 4.21 -13.35
N ALA A 175 6.83 3.68 -12.22
CA ALA A 175 5.42 3.75 -11.83
C ALA A 175 4.99 5.20 -11.56
N LEU A 176 5.80 5.98 -10.85
CA LEU A 176 5.55 7.41 -10.62
C LEU A 176 5.58 8.21 -11.92
N GLY A 177 6.45 7.85 -12.88
CA GLY A 177 6.42 8.44 -14.22
C GLY A 177 5.07 8.25 -14.90
N LYS A 178 4.56 7.01 -14.92
CA LYS A 178 3.24 6.70 -15.48
C LYS A 178 2.09 7.43 -14.77
N LEU A 179 2.13 7.50 -13.43
CA LEU A 179 1.10 8.20 -12.65
C LEU A 179 1.11 9.72 -12.90
N ARG A 180 2.26 10.31 -13.23
CA ARG A 180 2.33 11.75 -13.58
C ARG A 180 1.76 12.06 -14.95
N GLU A 181 1.70 11.07 -15.83
CA GLU A 181 1.17 11.18 -17.19
C GLU A 181 -0.27 10.62 -17.28
N ASP A 182 -0.87 10.22 -16.16
CA ASP A 182 -2.20 9.62 -16.16
C ASP A 182 -3.29 10.68 -16.34
N PRO A 183 -4.11 10.60 -17.39
CA PRO A 183 -5.11 11.62 -17.70
C PRO A 183 -6.20 11.74 -16.63
N GLU A 184 -6.48 10.69 -15.84
CA GLU A 184 -7.44 10.80 -14.74
C GLU A 184 -6.92 11.66 -13.59
N LEU A 185 -5.60 11.78 -13.45
CA LEU A 185 -4.97 12.59 -12.40
C LEU A 185 -4.80 14.06 -12.81
N ASP A 186 -4.74 14.34 -14.11
CA ASP A 186 -4.75 15.71 -14.63
C ASP A 186 -6.16 16.33 -14.58
N LEU A 187 -7.22 15.53 -14.66
CA LEU A 187 -8.62 15.98 -14.61
C LEU A 187 -9.09 16.41 -13.21
N VAL A 188 -8.34 16.06 -12.16
CA VAL A 188 -8.68 16.37 -10.75
C VAL A 188 -7.75 17.45 -10.16
N ARG A 189 -6.85 18.02 -10.98
CA ARG A 189 -6.05 19.20 -10.63
C ARG A 189 -6.73 20.49 -11.04
#